data_AF-A0A8T3RBV9-F1
#
_entry.id   AF-A0A8T3RBV9-F1
#
_cell.length_a   1.000
_cell.length_b   1.000
_cell.length_c   1.000
_cell.angle_alpha   90.00
_cell.angle_beta   90.00
_cell.angle_gamma   90.00
#
_symmetry.space_group_name_H-M   'P 1'
#
loop_
_entity.id
_entity.type
_entity.pdbx_description
1 polymer ?
#
loop_
_entity_poly.entity_id
_entity_poly.type
_entity_poly.pdbx_seq_one_letter_code
_entity_poly.pdbx_strand_id
1 'polypeptide(L)'
;MPLRSWAAQRPTLDRDGSVWLSLLVAALLLAGVGTPRSTQVFCLFLVVGTLFLSLRFRIGPAAIVVLLMVGVLMRSAFVGFGQSDVLSVTGMAIEHALAGGNPYGVGYPGPSSTGAPFAYGPLALLWYLPSSDPRSVEMGVSLLILVVLAVRGRPLGMAVYAVSTVLLVTASDGSNDTSAGLFLLVALLAAPRSPLAGGALLGLAVAFKPYALAWLPPLLAFGGLGGVLLGFGAAVLATWGPALVMWGPGAVLTSLRMAEAVHTRAYYSVAYGLSTDPALRPSLEALRYVGGGLLAALSWLVVRSPASLILWGAAIFLVTLFMGYWSTFAYFAALAPVLCWHLDEWLGLGEGRVRWPADPVGRLS
;
A
#
# COMPACT_ATOMS: atom_id res chain seq x y z
N MET A 1 -1.87 -43.17 34.34
CA MET A 1 -1.25 -41.85 34.06
C MET A 1 -2.15 -40.76 34.63
N PRO A 2 -1.69 -39.95 35.59
CA PRO A 2 -2.58 -39.06 36.34
C PRO A 2 -2.85 -37.74 35.59
N LEU A 3 -4.13 -37.34 35.60
CA LEU A 3 -4.77 -36.13 35.07
C LEU A 3 -4.31 -34.81 35.75
N ARG A 4 -3.03 -34.66 36.10
CA ARG A 4 -2.50 -33.50 36.86
C ARG A 4 -1.50 -32.62 36.10
N SER A 5 -1.23 -32.86 34.82
CA SER A 5 -0.30 -32.02 34.04
C SER A 5 -0.95 -30.89 33.22
N TRP A 6 -2.28 -30.82 33.12
CA TRP A 6 -2.97 -29.74 32.38
C TRP A 6 -2.97 -28.39 33.10
N ALA A 7 -2.64 -28.37 34.40
CA ALA A 7 -2.61 -27.16 35.22
C ALA A 7 -1.21 -26.49 35.33
N ALA A 8 -0.19 -27.04 34.66
CA ALA A 8 1.21 -26.61 34.82
C ALA A 8 1.82 -25.95 33.56
N GLN A 9 1.02 -25.66 32.55
CA GLN A 9 1.36 -24.63 31.55
C GLN A 9 0.33 -23.53 31.69
N ARG A 10 0.53 -22.61 32.65
CA ARG A 10 -0.02 -21.27 32.46
C ARG A 10 0.68 -20.73 31.21
N PRO A 11 -0.02 -20.57 30.07
CA PRO A 11 0.58 -19.77 29.01
C PRO A 11 0.72 -18.39 29.64
N THR A 12 1.93 -17.88 29.73
CA THR A 12 2.19 -16.47 29.95
C THR A 12 1.56 -15.73 28.77
N LEU A 13 0.26 -15.44 28.92
CA LEU A 13 -0.58 -14.64 28.03
C LEU A 13 -0.18 -13.19 28.22
N ASP A 14 0.98 -12.85 27.67
CA ASP A 14 1.57 -11.53 27.74
C ASP A 14 0.74 -10.51 26.95
N ARG A 15 0.19 -9.56 27.72
CA ARG A 15 -0.37 -8.24 27.39
C ARG A 15 -1.49 -8.15 26.34
N ASP A 16 -2.72 -8.07 26.86
CA ASP A 16 -3.95 -7.53 26.24
C ASP A 16 -3.86 -6.04 25.82
N GLY A 17 -2.68 -5.42 25.94
CA GLY A 17 -2.47 -3.97 25.73
C GLY A 17 -2.70 -3.50 24.29
N SER A 18 -2.46 -4.36 23.31
CA SER A 18 -2.63 -4.02 21.90
C SER A 18 -4.11 -3.93 21.51
N VAL A 19 -5.00 -4.76 22.07
CA VAL A 19 -6.39 -4.86 21.64
C VAL A 19 -7.19 -3.60 21.96
N TRP A 20 -7.18 -3.15 23.22
CA TRP A 20 -7.93 -1.95 23.60
C TRP A 20 -7.38 -0.70 22.90
N LEU A 21 -6.05 -0.60 22.73
CA LEU A 21 -5.42 0.51 22.01
C LEU A 21 -5.86 0.52 20.54
N SER A 22 -5.90 -0.65 19.90
CA SER A 22 -6.36 -0.79 18.51
C SER A 22 -7.82 -0.35 18.34
N LEU A 23 -8.69 -0.77 19.27
CA LEU A 23 -10.10 -0.39 19.27
C LEU A 23 -10.29 1.10 19.56
N LEU A 24 -9.49 1.69 20.46
CA LEU A 24 -9.48 3.12 20.72
C LEU A 24 -9.04 3.91 19.47
N VAL A 25 -7.95 3.50 18.82
CA VAL A 25 -7.48 4.12 17.57
C VAL A 25 -8.55 4.00 16.48
N ALA A 26 -9.18 2.83 16.34
CA ALA A 26 -10.29 2.66 15.40
C ALA A 26 -11.47 3.60 15.71
N ALA A 27 -11.85 3.74 16.98
CA ALA A 27 -12.94 4.63 17.40
C ALA A 27 -12.62 6.10 17.09
N LEU A 28 -11.39 6.55 17.38
CA LEU A 28 -10.95 7.92 17.10
C LEU A 28 -10.93 8.22 15.60
N LEU A 29 -10.42 7.29 14.78
CA LEU A 29 -10.41 7.43 13.32
C LEU A 29 -11.84 7.44 12.74
N LEU A 30 -12.73 6.59 13.26
CA LEU A 30 -14.14 6.60 12.87
C LEU A 30 -14.86 7.88 13.33
N ALA A 31 -14.47 8.50 14.44
CA ALA A 31 -15.10 9.73 14.92
C ALA A 31 -14.65 10.98 14.12
N GLY A 32 -13.45 10.97 13.54
CA GLY A 32 -12.83 12.13 12.90
C GLY A 32 -13.40 12.59 11.55
N VAL A 33 -14.56 12.09 11.12
CA VAL A 33 -15.11 12.34 9.78
C VAL A 33 -16.41 13.13 9.86
N GLY A 34 -16.35 14.44 9.58
CA GLY A 34 -17.47 15.35 9.26
C GLY A 34 -18.86 14.97 9.80
N THR A 35 -19.87 14.98 8.93
CA THR A 35 -21.21 14.48 9.24
C THR A 35 -21.22 12.96 9.04
N PRO A 36 -21.35 12.15 10.11
CA PRO A 36 -21.16 10.71 10.01
C PRO A 36 -22.35 10.03 9.36
N ARG A 37 -22.08 9.05 8.49
CA ARG A 37 -23.13 8.19 7.90
C ARG A 37 -23.71 7.24 8.95
N SER A 38 -24.92 6.75 8.71
CA SER A 38 -25.53 5.69 9.53
C SER A 38 -24.63 4.46 9.69
N THR A 39 -23.98 4.01 8.60
CA THR A 39 -23.01 2.89 8.66
C THR A 39 -21.82 3.21 9.56
N GLN A 40 -21.29 4.44 9.48
CA GLN A 40 -20.15 4.86 10.31
C GLN A 40 -20.54 4.94 11.79
N VAL A 41 -21.73 5.47 12.10
CA VAL A 41 -22.29 5.50 13.46
C VAL A 41 -22.46 4.08 14.00
N PHE A 42 -23.04 3.17 13.20
CA PHE A 42 -23.18 1.76 13.56
C PHE A 42 -21.82 1.08 13.83
N CYS A 43 -20.85 1.26 12.93
CA CYS A 43 -19.49 0.76 13.10
C CYS A 43 -18.81 1.32 14.36
N LEU A 44 -19.01 2.62 14.66
CA LEU A 44 -18.49 3.24 15.87
C LEU A 44 -19.09 2.59 17.13
N PHE A 45 -20.39 2.34 17.16
CA PHE A 45 -21.03 1.61 18.27
C PHE A 45 -20.45 0.20 18.43
N LEU A 46 -20.23 -0.54 17.35
CA LEU A 46 -19.60 -1.86 17.41
C LEU A 46 -18.18 -1.79 17.99
N VAL A 47 -17.34 -0.86 17.51
CA VAL A 47 -15.96 -0.70 17.98
C VAL A 47 -15.94 -0.26 19.45
N VAL A 48 -16.74 0.73 19.84
CA VAL A 48 -16.81 1.25 21.21
C VAL A 48 -17.37 0.18 22.17
N GLY A 49 -18.43 -0.53 21.79
CA GLY A 49 -18.95 -1.65 22.59
C GLY A 49 -17.91 -2.74 22.79
N THR A 50 -17.17 -3.08 21.74
CA THR A 50 -16.06 -4.04 21.80
C THR A 50 -14.91 -3.52 22.67
N LEU A 51 -14.59 -2.21 22.60
CA LEU A 51 -13.61 -1.57 23.48
C LEU A 51 -14.00 -1.75 24.95
N PHE A 52 -15.24 -1.41 25.32
CA PHE A 52 -15.72 -1.60 26.70
C PHE A 52 -15.65 -3.04 27.17
N LEU A 53 -16.03 -3.99 26.32
CA LEU A 53 -15.89 -5.42 26.63
C LEU A 53 -14.42 -5.82 26.80
N SER A 54 -13.51 -5.29 25.98
CA SER A 54 -12.08 -5.58 26.05
C SER A 54 -11.40 -5.09 27.34
N LEU A 55 -11.96 -4.05 27.98
CA LEU A 55 -11.46 -3.57 29.27
C LEU A 55 -11.74 -4.57 30.41
N ARG A 56 -12.76 -5.42 30.26
CA ARG A 56 -13.17 -6.40 31.28
C ARG A 56 -12.80 -7.84 30.93
N PHE A 57 -12.78 -8.17 29.65
CA PHE A 57 -12.65 -9.52 29.12
C PHE A 57 -11.55 -9.62 28.06
N ARG A 58 -10.89 -10.78 28.00
CA ARG A 58 -9.88 -11.08 26.97
C ARG A 58 -10.55 -11.54 25.69
N ILE A 59 -10.81 -10.60 24.78
CA ILE A 59 -11.61 -10.84 23.57
C ILE A 59 -10.82 -10.64 22.27
N GLY A 60 -9.50 -10.83 22.28
CA GLY A 60 -8.63 -10.59 21.12
C GLY A 60 -9.17 -11.10 19.78
N PRO A 61 -9.55 -12.40 19.66
CA PRO A 61 -10.11 -12.92 18.41
C PRO A 61 -11.43 -12.23 18.00
N ALA A 62 -12.32 -11.97 18.96
CA ALA A 62 -13.58 -11.28 18.69
C ALA A 62 -13.35 -9.82 18.28
N ALA A 63 -12.38 -9.13 18.87
CA ALA A 63 -12.00 -7.77 18.48
C ALA A 63 -11.47 -7.72 17.04
N ILE A 64 -10.66 -8.70 16.63
CA ILE A 64 -10.22 -8.83 15.23
C ILE A 64 -11.41 -9.08 14.30
N VAL A 65 -12.33 -9.98 14.66
CA VAL A 65 -13.53 -10.23 13.87
C VAL A 65 -14.37 -8.96 13.73
N VAL A 66 -14.54 -8.18 14.80
CA VAL A 66 -15.24 -6.89 14.75
C VAL A 66 -14.53 -5.90 13.83
N LEU A 67 -13.21 -5.73 13.95
CA LEU A 67 -12.42 -4.85 13.08
C LEU A 67 -12.51 -5.28 11.60
N LEU A 68 -12.51 -6.59 11.33
CA LEU A 68 -12.67 -7.13 9.98
C LEU A 68 -14.05 -6.76 9.43
N MET A 69 -15.12 -7.07 10.16
CA MET A 69 -16.49 -6.74 9.76
C MET A 69 -16.66 -5.24 9.54
N VAL A 70 -16.16 -4.40 10.45
CA VAL A 70 -16.20 -2.95 10.32
C VAL A 70 -15.46 -2.49 9.07
N GLY A 71 -14.26 -3.01 8.81
CA GLY A 71 -13.50 -2.67 7.60
C GLY A 71 -14.20 -3.05 6.29
N VAL A 72 -14.93 -4.18 6.26
CA VAL A 72 -15.76 -4.60 5.12
C VAL A 72 -16.98 -3.70 4.94
N LEU A 73 -17.72 -3.44 6.03
CA LEU A 73 -18.92 -2.59 6.01
C LEU A 73 -18.59 -1.16 5.57
N MET A 74 -17.49 -0.61 6.10
CA MET A 74 -17.04 0.73 5.74
C MET A 74 -16.62 0.83 4.28
N ARG A 75 -15.87 -0.15 3.73
CA ARG A 75 -15.53 -0.18 2.29
C ARG A 75 -16.77 -0.26 1.42
N SER A 76 -17.75 -1.08 1.80
CA SER A 76 -19.03 -1.21 1.09
C SER A 76 -19.80 0.12 1.10
N ALA A 77 -19.79 0.83 2.23
CA ALA A 77 -20.42 2.15 2.34
C ALA A 77 -19.71 3.25 1.55
N PHE A 78 -18.46 3.03 1.15
CA PHE A 78 -17.65 3.97 0.36
C PHE A 78 -17.58 3.60 -1.13
N VAL A 79 -18.25 2.53 -1.58
CA VAL A 79 -18.38 2.24 -3.01
C VAL A 79 -18.98 3.45 -3.74
N GLY A 80 -18.32 3.87 -4.82
CA GLY A 80 -18.71 5.06 -5.59
C GLY A 80 -18.32 6.39 -4.96
N PHE A 81 -17.56 6.39 -3.85
CA PHE A 81 -16.99 7.60 -3.27
C PHE A 81 -15.62 7.94 -3.86
N GLY A 82 -15.43 9.22 -4.19
CA GLY A 82 -14.22 9.70 -4.86
C GLY A 82 -14.24 9.37 -6.36
N GLN A 83 -13.41 10.07 -7.12
CA GLN A 83 -13.27 9.87 -8.56
C GLN A 83 -11.82 10.07 -8.97
N SER A 84 -11.21 9.00 -9.44
CA SER A 84 -9.89 8.97 -10.05
C SER A 84 -10.00 8.35 -11.43
N ASP A 85 -9.36 9.00 -12.41
CA ASP A 85 -9.36 8.54 -13.80
C ASP A 85 -8.45 7.35 -14.03
N VAL A 86 -7.55 7.06 -13.09
CA VAL A 86 -6.45 6.11 -13.24
C VAL A 86 -6.92 4.74 -13.71
N LEU A 87 -7.91 4.15 -13.05
CA LEU A 87 -8.43 2.84 -13.44
C LEU A 87 -9.34 2.89 -14.67
N SER A 88 -9.97 4.03 -14.96
CA SER A 88 -10.72 4.21 -16.22
C SER A 88 -9.77 4.26 -17.42
N VAL A 89 -8.68 5.04 -17.30
CA VAL A 89 -7.57 5.11 -18.27
C VAL A 89 -6.93 3.74 -18.44
N THR A 90 -6.73 3.00 -17.35
CA THR A 90 -6.17 1.64 -17.41
C THR A 90 -7.08 0.68 -18.17
N GLY A 91 -8.41 0.72 -17.93
CA GLY A 91 -9.37 -0.07 -18.70
C GLY A 91 -9.34 0.24 -20.19
N MET A 92 -9.35 1.52 -20.56
CA MET A 92 -9.26 1.93 -21.97
C MET A 92 -7.92 1.54 -22.62
N ALA A 93 -6.80 1.63 -21.88
CA ALA A 93 -5.50 1.19 -22.36
C ALA A 93 -5.47 -0.32 -22.61
N ILE A 94 -6.12 -1.12 -21.76
CA ILE A 94 -6.30 -2.55 -21.96
C ILE A 94 -7.11 -2.82 -23.22
N GLU A 95 -8.28 -2.18 -23.39
CA GLU A 95 -9.11 -2.32 -24.58
C GLU A 95 -8.36 -1.93 -25.85
N HIS A 96 -7.59 -0.83 -25.80
CA HIS A 96 -6.78 -0.38 -26.92
C HIS A 96 -5.68 -1.39 -27.29
N ALA A 97 -4.99 -1.96 -26.30
CA ALA A 97 -4.00 -3.01 -26.52
C ALA A 97 -4.63 -4.30 -27.08
N LEU A 98 -5.80 -4.71 -26.58
CA LEU A 98 -6.54 -5.88 -27.07
C LEU A 98 -7.05 -5.70 -28.51
N ALA A 99 -7.33 -4.45 -28.92
CA ALA A 99 -7.64 -4.09 -30.30
C ALA A 99 -6.40 -4.06 -31.23
N GLY A 100 -5.20 -4.41 -30.72
CA GLY A 100 -3.95 -4.39 -31.46
C GLY A 100 -3.23 -3.05 -31.46
N GLY A 101 -3.70 -2.08 -30.67
CA GLY A 101 -3.10 -0.75 -30.52
C GLY A 101 -1.92 -0.71 -29.56
N ASN A 102 -1.29 0.46 -29.44
CA ASN A 102 -0.22 0.73 -28.48
C ASN A 102 -0.80 1.42 -27.24
N PRO A 103 -0.80 0.78 -26.05
CA PRO A 103 -1.39 1.37 -24.87
C PRO A 103 -0.63 2.61 -24.36
N TYR A 104 0.60 2.82 -24.83
CA TYR A 104 1.51 3.89 -24.41
C TYR A 104 1.63 5.03 -25.41
N GLY A 105 1.99 6.22 -24.93
CA GLY A 105 2.17 7.42 -25.75
C GLY A 105 0.87 8.03 -26.28
N VAL A 106 -0.27 7.56 -25.76
CA VAL A 106 -1.63 8.00 -26.13
C VAL A 106 -2.31 8.57 -24.89
N GLY A 107 -3.10 9.63 -25.08
CA GLY A 107 -3.97 10.20 -24.04
C GLY A 107 -5.38 9.64 -24.17
N TYR A 108 -5.93 9.12 -23.08
CA TYR A 108 -7.26 8.54 -23.03
C TYR A 108 -8.29 9.53 -22.46
N PRO A 109 -9.56 9.45 -22.88
CA PRO A 109 -10.63 10.27 -22.32
C PRO A 109 -11.01 9.79 -20.92
N GLY A 110 -10.53 10.48 -19.88
CA GLY A 110 -10.88 10.22 -18.49
C GLY A 110 -12.15 10.99 -18.07
N PRO A 111 -12.91 10.48 -17.09
CA PRO A 111 -14.03 11.20 -16.50
C PRO A 111 -13.71 12.61 -15.95
N SER A 112 -12.48 12.83 -15.45
CA SER A 112 -12.02 14.10 -14.89
C SER A 112 -10.97 14.84 -15.73
N SER A 113 -10.41 14.19 -16.76
CA SER A 113 -9.38 14.76 -17.64
C SER A 113 -9.41 14.15 -19.04
N THR A 114 -9.47 14.99 -20.08
CA THR A 114 -9.29 14.54 -21.46
C THR A 114 -7.80 14.40 -21.76
N GLY A 115 -7.36 13.19 -22.12
CA GLY A 115 -5.98 12.95 -22.57
C GLY A 115 -5.03 12.40 -21.50
N ALA A 116 -5.53 11.85 -20.39
CA ALA A 116 -4.69 11.21 -19.38
C ALA A 116 -4.00 9.96 -19.95
N PRO A 117 -2.67 9.82 -19.83
CA PRO A 117 -1.94 8.69 -20.39
C PRO A 117 -1.94 7.48 -19.45
N PHE A 118 -1.75 6.29 -20.02
CA PHE A 118 -1.36 5.11 -19.24
C PHE A 118 0.14 5.18 -18.90
N ALA A 119 0.46 5.60 -17.68
CA ALA A 119 1.82 5.83 -17.18
C ALA A 119 2.30 4.77 -16.18
N TYR A 120 1.80 3.54 -16.32
CA TYR A 120 2.13 2.41 -15.45
C TYR A 120 2.90 1.34 -16.23
N GLY A 121 3.52 0.41 -15.51
CA GLY A 121 4.22 -0.67 -16.19
C GLY A 121 3.25 -1.73 -16.75
N PRO A 122 3.76 -2.63 -17.60
CA PRO A 122 2.93 -3.59 -18.32
C PRO A 122 2.27 -4.62 -17.41
N LEU A 123 2.80 -4.87 -16.21
CA LEU A 123 2.14 -5.75 -15.25
C LEU A 123 0.79 -5.18 -14.79
N ALA A 124 0.62 -3.86 -14.76
CA ALA A 124 -0.68 -3.27 -14.43
C ALA A 124 -1.75 -3.62 -15.47
N LEU A 125 -1.41 -3.67 -16.77
CA LEU A 125 -2.35 -4.13 -17.81
C LEU A 125 -2.79 -5.57 -17.52
N LEU A 126 -1.84 -6.47 -17.28
CA LEU A 126 -2.12 -7.89 -17.01
C LEU A 126 -2.90 -8.10 -15.71
N TRP A 127 -2.62 -7.30 -14.69
CA TRP A 127 -3.28 -7.39 -13.39
C TRP A 127 -4.77 -7.04 -13.46
N TYR A 128 -5.13 -6.03 -14.26
CA TYR A 128 -6.51 -5.59 -14.39
C TYR A 128 -7.27 -6.23 -15.56
N LEU A 129 -6.56 -6.83 -16.53
CA LEU A 129 -7.12 -7.50 -17.71
C LEU A 129 -8.32 -8.42 -17.42
N PRO A 130 -8.34 -9.24 -16.34
CA PRO A 130 -9.45 -10.16 -16.10
C PRO A 130 -10.78 -9.50 -15.69
N SER A 131 -10.79 -8.20 -15.38
CA SER A 131 -11.96 -7.50 -14.86
C SER A 131 -12.55 -6.54 -15.88
N SER A 132 -13.88 -6.58 -16.03
CA SER A 132 -14.63 -5.57 -16.80
C SER A 132 -14.64 -4.19 -16.12
N ASP A 133 -14.42 -4.15 -14.81
CA ASP A 133 -14.22 -2.91 -14.05
C ASP A 133 -12.97 -3.05 -13.18
N PRO A 134 -11.83 -2.43 -13.54
CA PRO A 134 -10.60 -2.51 -12.75
C PRO A 134 -10.77 -2.06 -11.29
N ARG A 135 -11.78 -1.25 -10.96
CA ARG A 135 -12.05 -0.84 -9.56
C ARG A 135 -12.43 -2.02 -8.66
N SER A 136 -13.08 -3.04 -9.21
CA SER A 136 -13.46 -4.23 -8.44
C SER A 136 -12.23 -5.02 -7.98
N VAL A 137 -11.14 -4.97 -8.76
CA VAL A 137 -9.85 -5.58 -8.39
C VAL A 137 -9.26 -4.86 -7.18
N GLU A 138 -9.23 -3.52 -7.16
CA GLU A 138 -8.72 -2.78 -6.00
C GLU A 138 -9.56 -3.00 -4.74
N MET A 139 -10.88 -3.06 -4.87
CA MET A 139 -11.75 -3.42 -3.75
C MET A 139 -11.41 -4.82 -3.23
N GLY A 140 -11.28 -5.81 -4.12
CA GLY A 140 -10.90 -7.17 -3.78
C GLY A 140 -9.53 -7.25 -3.10
N VAL A 141 -8.54 -6.51 -3.59
CA VAL A 141 -7.19 -6.46 -3.01
C VAL A 141 -7.19 -5.78 -1.64
N SER A 142 -7.97 -4.71 -1.47
CA SER A 142 -8.14 -4.05 -0.17
C SER A 142 -8.74 -5.01 0.87
N LEU A 143 -9.75 -5.79 0.48
CA LEU A 143 -10.34 -6.83 1.33
C LEU A 143 -9.35 -7.96 1.64
N LEU A 144 -8.57 -8.39 0.64
CA LEU A 144 -7.53 -9.40 0.83
C LEU A 144 -6.47 -8.95 1.84
N ILE A 145 -5.97 -7.71 1.73
CA ILE A 145 -4.99 -7.15 2.69
C ILE A 145 -5.59 -7.11 4.09
N LEU A 146 -6.86 -6.69 4.23
CA LEU A 146 -7.55 -6.66 5.52
C LEU A 146 -7.65 -8.07 6.13
N VAL A 147 -7.99 -9.09 5.34
CA VAL A 147 -8.02 -10.51 5.78
C VAL A 147 -6.62 -10.98 6.19
N VAL A 148 -5.59 -10.65 5.41
CA VAL A 148 -4.20 -11.01 5.70
C VAL A 148 -3.73 -10.39 7.03
N LEU A 149 -4.06 -9.12 7.29
CA LEU A 149 -3.78 -8.45 8.56
C LEU A 149 -4.55 -9.09 9.73
N ALA A 150 -5.81 -9.47 9.51
CA ALA A 150 -6.61 -10.18 10.52
C ALA A 150 -5.99 -11.53 10.87
N VAL A 151 -5.64 -12.34 9.87
CA VAL A 151 -5.02 -13.67 10.05
C VAL A 151 -3.71 -13.56 10.80
N ARG A 152 -2.92 -12.50 10.57
CA ARG A 152 -1.68 -12.27 11.31
C ARG A 152 -1.90 -12.09 12.82
N GLY A 153 -3.08 -11.65 13.24
CA GLY A 153 -3.42 -11.53 14.66
C GLY A 153 -2.80 -10.32 15.34
N ARG A 154 -2.51 -9.24 14.58
CA ARG A 154 -1.92 -8.01 15.10
C ARG A 154 -2.87 -6.83 14.91
N PRO A 155 -3.58 -6.42 15.99
CA PRO A 155 -4.80 -5.65 15.85
C PRO A 155 -4.58 -4.18 15.51
N LEU A 156 -3.41 -3.57 15.78
CA LEU A 156 -3.26 -2.13 15.65
C LEU A 156 -3.12 -1.70 14.19
N GLY A 157 -2.20 -2.33 13.47
CA GLY A 157 -2.08 -2.11 12.03
C GLY A 157 -3.36 -2.47 11.28
N MET A 158 -4.04 -3.54 11.72
CA MET A 158 -5.35 -3.90 11.19
C MET A 158 -6.40 -2.82 11.46
N ALA A 159 -6.47 -2.26 12.67
CA ALA A 159 -7.41 -1.20 13.03
C ALA A 159 -7.23 0.03 12.14
N VAL A 160 -5.98 0.50 11.97
CA VAL A 160 -5.66 1.60 11.07
C VAL A 160 -6.13 1.27 9.64
N TYR A 161 -5.74 0.12 9.11
CA TYR A 161 -6.11 -0.29 7.75
C TYR A 161 -7.64 -0.45 7.55
N ALA A 162 -8.35 -0.88 8.60
CA ALA A 162 -9.78 -1.12 8.55
C ALA A 162 -10.58 0.18 8.41
N VAL A 163 -10.20 1.25 9.11
CA VAL A 163 -11.06 2.43 9.27
C VAL A 163 -10.47 3.76 8.79
N SER A 164 -9.20 3.83 8.39
CA SER A 164 -8.65 5.08 7.85
C SER A 164 -9.39 5.52 6.58
N THR A 165 -9.95 6.73 6.59
CA THR A 165 -10.76 7.29 5.49
C THR A 165 -10.04 7.24 4.14
N VAL A 166 -8.74 7.55 4.11
CA VAL A 166 -7.93 7.48 2.87
C VAL A 166 -7.96 6.08 2.27
N LEU A 167 -7.84 5.04 3.09
CA LEU A 167 -7.81 3.64 2.65
C LEU A 167 -9.19 3.12 2.27
N LEU A 168 -10.24 3.66 2.88
CA LEU A 168 -11.63 3.38 2.50
C LEU A 168 -11.98 3.99 1.14
N VAL A 169 -11.59 5.24 0.88
CA VAL A 169 -11.86 5.95 -0.38
C VAL A 169 -11.06 5.32 -1.53
N THR A 170 -9.76 5.11 -1.34
CA THR A 170 -8.86 4.58 -2.39
C THR A 170 -9.14 3.13 -2.78
N ALA A 171 -9.92 2.40 -1.99
CA ALA A 171 -10.38 1.06 -2.35
C ALA A 171 -11.44 1.06 -3.47
N SER A 172 -12.07 2.21 -3.74
CA SER A 172 -13.20 2.32 -4.68
C SER A 172 -13.15 3.53 -5.62
N ASP A 173 -12.34 4.55 -5.32
CA ASP A 173 -12.34 5.81 -6.07
C ASP A 173 -11.78 5.71 -7.50
N GLY A 174 -11.10 4.61 -7.84
CA GLY A 174 -10.43 4.44 -9.12
C GLY A 174 -8.91 4.61 -9.09
N SER A 175 -8.30 4.77 -7.92
CA SER A 175 -6.85 4.74 -7.71
C SER A 175 -6.34 3.31 -7.65
N ASN A 176 -5.12 3.04 -8.13
CA ASN A 176 -4.50 1.70 -8.17
C ASN A 176 -3.35 1.53 -7.15
N ASP A 177 -3.36 2.31 -6.07
CA ASP A 177 -2.29 2.32 -5.07
C ASP A 177 -2.39 1.15 -4.07
N THR A 178 -3.58 0.53 -3.94
CA THR A 178 -3.78 -0.58 -3.01
C THR A 178 -3.09 -1.85 -3.51
N SER A 179 -3.25 -2.18 -4.79
CA SER A 179 -2.49 -3.28 -5.43
C SER A 179 -0.99 -3.05 -5.42
N ALA A 180 -0.54 -1.82 -5.68
CA ALA A 180 0.89 -1.49 -5.60
C ALA A 180 1.44 -1.74 -4.19
N GLY A 181 0.68 -1.37 -3.16
CA GLY A 181 1.03 -1.64 -1.77
C GLY A 181 1.08 -3.14 -1.43
N LEU A 182 0.22 -3.96 -2.02
CA LEU A 182 0.30 -5.43 -1.90
C LEU A 182 1.61 -5.98 -2.50
N PHE A 183 1.94 -5.59 -3.73
CA PHE A 183 3.19 -6.02 -4.38
C PHE A 183 4.43 -5.61 -3.56
N LEU A 184 4.44 -4.37 -3.06
CA LEU A 184 5.51 -3.88 -2.18
C LEU A 184 5.60 -4.68 -0.89
N LEU A 185 4.47 -4.96 -0.23
CA LEU A 185 4.46 -5.76 0.99
C LEU A 185 5.07 -7.15 0.74
N VAL A 186 4.63 -7.84 -0.32
CA VAL A 186 5.13 -9.19 -0.64
C VAL A 186 6.64 -9.15 -0.92
N ALA A 187 7.13 -8.17 -1.68
CA ALA A 187 8.55 -7.99 -1.96
C ALA A 187 9.38 -7.80 -0.67
N LEU A 188 8.91 -6.92 0.22
CA LEU A 188 9.61 -6.57 1.45
C LEU A 188 9.57 -7.68 2.50
N LEU A 189 8.55 -8.56 2.47
CA LEU A 189 8.51 -9.76 3.32
C LEU A 189 9.41 -10.90 2.82
N ALA A 190 9.65 -10.96 1.51
CA ALA A 190 10.54 -11.94 0.90
C ALA A 190 12.02 -11.54 1.04
N ALA A 191 12.33 -10.24 0.97
CA ALA A 191 13.71 -9.72 0.97
C ALA A 191 14.60 -10.23 2.12
N PRO A 192 14.15 -10.30 3.39
CA PRO A 192 14.96 -10.84 4.49
C PRO A 192 15.28 -12.34 4.37
N ARG A 193 14.49 -13.10 3.60
CA ARG A 193 14.67 -14.54 3.42
C ARG A 193 15.48 -14.89 2.18
N SER A 194 15.30 -14.11 1.12
CA SER A 194 16.03 -14.29 -0.14
C SER A 194 16.16 -12.94 -0.84
N PRO A 195 17.38 -12.37 -0.91
CA PRO A 195 17.63 -11.14 -1.64
C PRO A 195 17.25 -11.24 -3.12
N LEU A 196 17.42 -12.42 -3.72
CA LEU A 196 17.01 -12.69 -5.10
C LEU A 196 15.49 -12.64 -5.28
N ALA A 197 14.74 -13.30 -4.39
CA ALA A 197 13.28 -13.26 -4.44
C ALA A 197 12.75 -11.84 -4.15
N GLY A 198 13.32 -11.16 -3.15
CA GLY A 198 12.99 -9.76 -2.83
C GLY A 198 13.24 -8.83 -4.01
N GLY A 199 14.38 -8.97 -4.69
CA GLY A 199 14.71 -8.23 -5.91
C GLY A 199 13.72 -8.49 -7.04
N ALA A 200 13.40 -9.76 -7.31
CA ALA A 200 12.44 -10.14 -8.35
C ALA A 200 11.03 -9.60 -8.08
N LEU A 201 10.53 -9.77 -6.85
CA LEU A 201 9.21 -9.27 -6.44
C LEU A 201 9.15 -7.74 -6.46
N LEU A 202 10.25 -7.05 -6.10
CA LEU A 202 10.35 -5.60 -6.26
C LEU A 202 10.33 -5.20 -7.74
N GLY A 203 10.99 -5.96 -8.63
CA GLY A 203 10.93 -5.75 -10.07
C GLY A 203 9.51 -5.86 -10.62
N LEU A 204 8.72 -6.84 -10.12
CA LEU A 204 7.29 -6.94 -10.42
C LEU A 204 6.50 -5.73 -9.88
N ALA A 205 6.78 -5.31 -8.64
CA ALA A 205 6.15 -4.10 -8.07
C ALA A 205 6.44 -2.86 -8.92
N VAL A 206 7.66 -2.71 -9.44
CA VAL A 206 8.04 -1.63 -10.38
C VAL A 206 7.33 -1.75 -11.71
N ALA A 207 7.20 -2.97 -12.24
CA ALA A 207 6.43 -3.26 -13.45
C ALA A 207 4.92 -3.06 -13.28
N PHE A 208 4.42 -3.00 -12.05
CA PHE A 208 3.07 -2.55 -11.74
C PHE A 208 3.04 -1.03 -11.62
N LYS A 209 3.87 -0.44 -10.75
CA LYS A 209 4.02 1.00 -10.56
C LYS A 209 5.47 1.46 -10.38
N PRO A 210 5.97 2.36 -11.25
CA PRO A 210 7.38 2.77 -11.25
C PRO A 210 7.90 3.37 -9.93
N TYR A 211 7.06 4.03 -9.12
CA TYR A 211 7.51 4.60 -7.85
C TYR A 211 8.04 3.55 -6.87
N ALA A 212 7.69 2.26 -7.05
CA ALA A 212 8.20 1.17 -6.23
C ALA A 212 9.74 1.09 -6.26
N LEU A 213 10.37 1.69 -7.29
CA LEU A 213 11.81 1.81 -7.42
C LEU A 213 12.46 2.54 -6.23
N ALA A 214 11.70 3.33 -5.47
CA ALA A 214 12.16 3.96 -4.23
C ALA A 214 12.73 2.96 -3.20
N TRP A 215 12.30 1.70 -3.22
CA TRP A 215 12.84 0.65 -2.35
C TRP A 215 14.07 -0.07 -2.91
N LEU A 216 14.47 0.16 -4.16
CA LEU A 216 15.62 -0.54 -4.74
C LEU A 216 16.95 -0.15 -4.07
N PRO A 217 17.30 1.15 -3.88
CA PRO A 217 18.54 1.52 -3.19
C PRO A 217 18.68 0.92 -1.78
N PRO A 218 17.69 1.06 -0.87
CA PRO A 218 17.81 0.45 0.45
C PRO A 218 17.79 -1.09 0.36
N LEU A 219 17.11 -1.70 -0.62
CA LEU A 219 17.14 -3.15 -0.81
C LEU A 219 18.53 -3.64 -1.24
N LEU A 220 19.22 -2.90 -2.12
CA LEU A 220 20.60 -3.19 -2.50
C LEU A 220 21.56 -3.05 -1.32
N ALA A 221 21.35 -2.03 -0.47
CA ALA A 221 22.11 -1.83 0.76
C ALA A 221 21.89 -2.96 1.78
N PHE A 222 20.65 -3.46 1.88
CA PHE A 222 20.25 -4.51 2.82
C PHE A 222 20.63 -5.92 2.34
N GLY A 223 20.22 -6.30 1.12
CA GLY A 223 20.32 -7.64 0.57
C GLY A 223 21.57 -7.90 -0.28
N GLY A 224 22.40 -6.87 -0.50
CA GLY A 224 23.59 -6.93 -1.33
C GLY A 224 23.30 -6.81 -2.83
N LEU A 225 24.31 -6.39 -3.60
CA LEU A 225 24.18 -6.09 -5.03
C LEU A 225 23.79 -7.31 -5.87
N GLY A 226 24.50 -8.43 -5.72
CA GLY A 226 24.42 -9.55 -6.67
C GLY A 226 23.02 -10.18 -6.77
N GLY A 227 22.53 -10.74 -5.66
CA GLY A 227 21.23 -11.44 -5.64
C GLY A 227 20.07 -10.52 -5.98
N VAL A 228 20.05 -9.31 -5.41
CA VAL A 228 18.99 -8.32 -5.65
C VAL A 228 18.96 -7.89 -7.12
N LEU A 229 20.10 -7.52 -7.71
CA LEU A 229 20.14 -7.07 -9.11
C LEU A 229 19.80 -8.19 -10.08
N LEU A 230 20.23 -9.44 -9.81
CA LEU A 230 19.87 -10.58 -10.65
C LEU A 230 18.35 -10.81 -10.65
N GLY A 231 17.74 -10.88 -9.47
CA GLY A 231 16.29 -11.07 -9.35
C GLY A 231 15.51 -9.91 -9.96
N PHE A 232 15.88 -8.68 -9.60
CA PHE A 232 15.25 -7.46 -10.11
C PHE A 232 15.36 -7.36 -11.64
N GLY A 233 16.56 -7.53 -12.17
CA GLY A 233 16.83 -7.51 -13.61
C GLY A 233 16.04 -8.56 -14.36
N ALA A 234 15.99 -9.80 -13.86
CA ALA A 234 15.21 -10.88 -14.46
C ALA A 234 13.71 -10.55 -14.52
N ALA A 235 13.13 -10.05 -13.42
CA ALA A 235 11.72 -9.68 -13.36
C ALA A 235 11.40 -8.48 -14.27
N VAL A 236 12.26 -7.46 -14.29
CA VAL A 236 12.11 -6.31 -15.18
C VAL A 236 12.20 -6.74 -16.64
N LEU A 237 13.17 -7.56 -17.02
CA LEU A 237 13.28 -8.09 -18.39
C LEU A 237 12.07 -8.93 -18.78
N ALA A 238 11.57 -9.79 -17.88
CA ALA A 238 10.42 -10.65 -18.16
C ALA A 238 9.11 -9.84 -18.33
N THR A 239 8.95 -8.74 -17.61
CA THR A 239 7.72 -7.94 -17.64
C THR A 239 7.78 -6.79 -18.65
N TRP A 240 8.85 -6.00 -18.63
CA TRP A 240 9.03 -4.86 -19.54
C TRP A 240 9.57 -5.26 -20.90
N GLY A 241 10.37 -6.32 -21.01
CA GLY A 241 10.96 -6.76 -22.28
C GLY A 241 9.93 -6.92 -23.41
N PRO A 242 8.85 -7.70 -23.20
CA PRO A 242 7.79 -7.84 -24.21
C PRO A 242 7.15 -6.51 -24.61
N ALA A 243 6.84 -5.64 -23.65
CA ALA A 243 6.24 -4.33 -23.90
C ALA A 243 7.18 -3.41 -24.69
N LEU A 244 8.48 -3.40 -24.34
CA LEU A 244 9.49 -2.59 -25.02
C LEU A 244 9.76 -3.08 -26.45
N VAL A 245 9.69 -4.39 -26.70
CA VAL A 245 9.81 -4.96 -28.05
C VAL A 245 8.58 -4.64 -28.89
N MET A 246 7.38 -4.78 -28.31
CA MET A 246 6.12 -4.63 -29.03
C MET A 246 5.76 -3.16 -29.33
N TRP A 247 5.98 -2.27 -28.37
CA TRP A 247 5.49 -0.88 -28.43
C TRP A 247 6.59 0.17 -28.43
N GLY A 248 7.84 -0.25 -28.24
CA GLY A 248 9.01 0.61 -28.23
C GLY A 248 9.19 1.42 -26.93
N PRO A 249 10.44 1.71 -26.52
CA PRO A 249 10.72 2.53 -25.34
C PRO A 249 10.21 3.97 -25.48
N GLY A 250 10.16 4.50 -26.71
CA GLY A 250 9.70 5.86 -26.98
C GLY A 250 8.25 6.10 -26.54
N ALA A 251 7.35 5.15 -26.80
CA ALA A 251 5.94 5.27 -26.41
C ALA A 251 5.78 5.29 -24.88
N VAL A 252 6.50 4.39 -24.18
CA VAL A 252 6.52 4.33 -22.71
C VAL A 252 7.02 5.64 -22.10
N LEU A 253 8.14 6.16 -22.60
CA LEU A 253 8.69 7.43 -22.13
C LEU A 253 7.75 8.61 -22.40
N THR A 254 7.05 8.60 -23.54
CA THR A 254 6.04 9.62 -23.86
C THR A 254 4.88 9.57 -22.85
N SER A 255 4.35 8.39 -22.50
CA SER A 255 3.32 8.27 -21.45
C SER A 255 3.77 8.87 -20.12
N LEU A 256 5.00 8.60 -19.68
CA LEU A 256 5.53 9.14 -18.42
C LEU A 256 5.66 10.67 -18.47
N ARG A 257 6.13 11.23 -19.59
CA ARG A 257 6.20 12.70 -19.79
C ARG A 257 4.82 13.34 -19.81
N MET A 258 3.86 12.71 -20.48
CA MET A 258 2.48 13.19 -20.51
C MET A 258 1.88 13.21 -19.09
N ALA A 259 2.12 12.16 -18.29
CA ALA A 259 1.61 12.12 -16.92
C ALA A 259 2.23 13.22 -16.04
N GLU A 260 3.50 13.57 -16.29
CA GLU A 260 4.18 14.68 -15.61
C GLU A 260 3.54 16.02 -15.98
N ALA A 261 3.20 16.18 -17.26
CA ALA A 261 2.55 17.38 -17.75
C ALA A 261 1.13 17.59 -17.19
N VAL A 262 0.40 16.53 -16.81
CA VAL A 262 -0.97 16.63 -16.26
C VAL A 262 -0.96 17.22 -14.84
N HIS A 263 0.10 17.01 -14.05
CA HIS A 263 0.23 17.53 -12.69
C HIS A 263 0.71 19.00 -12.70
N THR A 264 -0.11 19.89 -13.27
CA THR A 264 0.21 21.33 -13.36
C THR A 264 -0.06 22.11 -12.08
N ARG A 265 -0.90 21.58 -11.19
CA ARG A 265 -1.22 22.14 -9.88
C ARG A 265 -0.74 21.16 -8.81
N ALA A 266 -0.11 21.68 -7.76
CA ALA A 266 0.22 20.89 -6.59
C ALA A 266 -1.06 20.62 -5.77
N TYR A 267 -1.17 19.43 -5.18
CA TYR A 267 -2.22 19.07 -4.24
C TYR A 267 -1.72 17.95 -3.33
N TYR A 268 -1.94 18.05 -2.02
CA TYR A 268 -1.41 17.10 -1.03
C TYR A 268 0.12 16.94 -1.10
N SER A 269 0.88 18.04 -1.22
CA SER A 269 2.35 18.07 -1.17
C SER A 269 2.87 19.28 -0.41
N VAL A 270 4.19 19.29 -0.14
CA VAL A 270 4.91 20.49 0.30
C VAL A 270 4.81 21.61 -0.73
N ALA A 271 4.88 21.28 -2.02
CA ALA A 271 4.64 22.27 -3.07
C ALA A 271 3.28 22.95 -2.92
N TYR A 272 2.20 22.21 -2.57
CA TYR A 272 0.88 22.81 -2.34
C TYR A 272 0.88 23.80 -1.16
N GLY A 273 1.61 23.51 -0.08
CA GLY A 273 1.75 24.43 1.05
C GLY A 273 2.59 25.68 0.72
N LEU A 274 3.45 25.59 -0.28
CA LEU A 274 4.36 26.66 -0.73
C LEU A 274 3.92 27.33 -2.04
N SER A 275 2.85 26.87 -2.70
CA SER A 275 2.49 27.22 -4.08
C SER A 275 1.85 28.60 -4.23
N THR A 276 2.26 29.59 -3.44
CA THR A 276 1.84 30.97 -3.62
C THR A 276 2.53 31.64 -4.81
N ASP A 277 3.66 31.11 -5.27
CA ASP A 277 4.43 31.62 -6.42
C ASP A 277 4.73 30.50 -7.45
N PRO A 278 4.15 30.57 -8.68
CA PRO A 278 4.46 29.66 -9.78
C PRO A 278 5.94 29.60 -10.17
N ALA A 279 6.73 30.65 -9.90
CA ALA A 279 8.16 30.70 -10.20
C ALA A 279 8.97 29.67 -9.39
N LEU A 280 8.43 29.17 -8.27
CA LEU A 280 9.08 28.15 -7.45
C LEU A 280 8.97 26.73 -8.01
N ARG A 281 8.14 26.50 -9.03
CA ARG A 281 7.89 25.15 -9.57
C ARG A 281 9.18 24.42 -9.98
N PRO A 282 10.09 24.99 -10.79
CA PRO A 282 11.32 24.29 -11.17
C PRO A 282 12.18 23.90 -9.97
N SER A 283 12.25 24.75 -8.95
CA SER A 283 13.02 24.50 -7.72
C SER A 283 12.41 23.38 -6.87
N LEU A 284 11.08 23.36 -6.73
CA LEU A 284 10.36 22.32 -5.99
C LEU A 284 10.44 20.96 -6.70
N GLU A 285 10.35 20.97 -8.04
CA GLU A 285 10.59 19.79 -8.87
C GLU A 285 12.04 19.30 -8.74
N ALA A 286 13.04 20.18 -8.78
CA ALA A 286 14.42 19.80 -8.55
C ALA A 286 14.62 19.21 -7.14
N LEU A 287 14.00 19.80 -6.12
CA LEU A 287 14.11 19.36 -4.73
C LEU A 287 13.61 17.93 -4.53
N ARG A 288 12.51 17.52 -5.17
CA ARG A 288 11.99 16.14 -5.02
C ARG A 288 12.98 15.10 -5.58
N TYR A 289 13.64 15.41 -6.69
CA TYR A 289 14.61 14.51 -7.32
C TYR A 289 15.94 14.49 -6.58
N VAL A 290 16.47 15.66 -6.22
CA VAL A 290 17.72 15.79 -5.46
C VAL A 290 17.56 15.19 -4.07
N GLY A 291 16.46 15.49 -3.37
CA GLY A 291 16.15 14.93 -2.06
C GLY A 291 15.99 13.41 -2.09
N GLY A 292 15.22 12.89 -3.05
CA GLY A 292 15.07 11.45 -3.24
C GLY A 292 16.39 10.75 -3.55
N GLY A 293 17.20 11.33 -4.45
CA GLY A 293 18.53 10.82 -4.80
C GLY A 293 19.51 10.86 -3.64
N LEU A 294 19.50 11.93 -2.84
CA LEU A 294 20.31 12.04 -1.63
C LEU A 294 19.92 10.97 -0.60
N LEU A 295 18.63 10.77 -0.35
CA LEU A 295 18.17 9.71 0.56
C LEU A 295 18.52 8.31 0.04
N ALA A 296 18.43 8.08 -1.27
CA ALA A 296 18.87 6.84 -1.90
C ALA A 296 20.37 6.61 -1.67
N ALA A 297 21.22 7.62 -1.84
CA ALA A 297 22.65 7.52 -1.57
C ALA A 297 22.94 7.26 -0.08
N LEU A 298 22.29 8.00 0.82
CA LEU A 298 22.45 7.84 2.27
C LEU A 298 21.99 6.48 2.78
N SER A 299 21.00 5.86 2.11
CA SER A 299 20.50 4.54 2.49
C SER A 299 21.61 3.47 2.54
N TRP A 300 22.64 3.58 1.70
CA TRP A 300 23.81 2.68 1.69
C TRP A 300 24.60 2.68 3.00
N LEU A 301 24.59 3.80 3.71
CA LEU A 301 25.34 3.97 4.95
C LEU A 301 24.55 3.43 6.15
N VAL A 302 23.23 3.59 6.12
CA VAL A 302 22.37 3.45 7.32
C VAL A 302 21.53 2.18 7.32
N VAL A 303 21.17 1.63 6.16
CA VAL A 303 20.27 0.47 6.09
C VAL A 303 21.02 -0.81 6.49
N ARG A 304 20.59 -1.39 7.63
CA ARG A 304 21.20 -2.61 8.22
C ARG A 304 20.16 -3.63 8.72
N SER A 305 18.88 -3.30 8.65
CA SER A 305 17.78 -4.14 9.15
C SER A 305 16.55 -4.05 8.24
N PRO A 306 15.63 -5.04 8.29
CA PRO A 306 14.38 -4.98 7.53
C PRO A 306 13.54 -3.73 7.83
N ALA A 307 13.51 -3.29 9.10
CA ALA A 307 12.82 -2.06 9.49
C ALA A 307 13.46 -0.83 8.81
N SER A 308 14.79 -0.71 8.84
CA SER A 308 15.48 0.39 8.16
C SER A 308 15.27 0.36 6.64
N LEU A 309 15.25 -0.81 6.01
CA LEU A 309 14.94 -0.97 4.58
C LEU A 309 13.58 -0.35 4.25
N ILE A 310 12.55 -0.70 5.02
CA ILE A 310 11.18 -0.23 4.82
C ILE A 310 11.09 1.29 5.01
N LEU A 311 11.64 1.79 6.11
CA LEU A 311 11.56 3.21 6.48
C LEU A 311 12.33 4.09 5.48
N TRP A 312 13.51 3.67 5.04
CA TRP A 312 14.28 4.41 4.05
C TRP A 312 13.61 4.40 2.67
N GLY A 313 13.05 3.27 2.23
CA GLY A 313 12.29 3.23 0.99
C GLY A 313 11.03 4.10 1.05
N ALA A 314 10.32 4.10 2.18
CA ALA A 314 9.19 4.99 2.42
C ALA A 314 9.61 6.47 2.43
N ALA A 315 10.76 6.81 3.01
CA ALA A 315 11.29 8.17 3.01
C ALA A 315 11.64 8.66 1.60
N ILE A 316 12.32 7.83 0.80
CA ILE A 316 12.63 8.12 -0.61
C ILE A 316 11.32 8.34 -1.38
N PHE A 317 10.35 7.43 -1.24
CA PHE A 317 9.02 7.53 -1.86
C PHE A 317 8.30 8.83 -1.49
N LEU A 318 8.23 9.14 -0.19
CA LEU A 318 7.55 10.34 0.31
C LEU A 318 8.23 11.61 -0.20
N VAL A 319 9.56 11.69 -0.18
CA VAL A 319 10.27 12.87 -0.68
C VAL A 319 10.09 13.03 -2.19
N THR A 320 10.21 11.95 -2.97
CA THR A 320 10.10 12.02 -4.43
C THR A 320 8.68 12.35 -4.91
N LEU A 321 7.63 11.93 -4.19
CA LEU A 321 6.26 12.24 -4.57
C LEU A 321 5.73 13.52 -3.88
N PHE A 322 5.93 13.68 -2.58
CA PHE A 322 5.28 14.76 -1.82
C PHE A 322 6.06 16.08 -1.74
N MET A 323 7.30 16.18 -2.26
CA MET A 323 7.98 17.49 -2.32
C MET A 323 7.57 18.36 -3.52
N GLY A 324 7.19 17.73 -4.64
CA GLY A 324 6.88 18.44 -5.89
C GLY A 324 5.39 18.54 -6.20
N TYR A 325 5.07 18.67 -7.48
CA TYR A 325 3.70 18.81 -7.98
C TYR A 325 3.01 17.46 -8.22
N TRP A 326 3.78 16.37 -8.28
CA TRP A 326 3.28 15.01 -8.48
C TRP A 326 2.92 14.34 -7.15
N SER A 327 1.74 14.65 -6.60
CA SER A 327 1.28 14.09 -5.33
C SER A 327 -0.22 13.85 -5.32
N THR A 328 -0.66 12.85 -4.56
CA THR A 328 -2.07 12.64 -4.21
C THR A 328 -2.15 11.92 -2.88
N PHE A 329 -3.25 12.12 -2.15
CA PHE A 329 -3.53 11.38 -0.91
C PHE A 329 -3.57 9.86 -1.16
N ALA A 330 -3.87 9.41 -2.38
CA ALA A 330 -3.94 7.99 -2.72
C ALA A 330 -2.60 7.25 -2.54
N TYR A 331 -1.46 7.95 -2.61
CA TYR A 331 -0.14 7.36 -2.39
C TYR A 331 0.07 6.80 -0.98
N PHE A 332 -0.73 7.23 0.01
CA PHE A 332 -0.71 6.58 1.32
C PHE A 332 -1.25 5.15 1.28
N ALA A 333 -2.12 4.80 0.33
CA ALA A 333 -2.62 3.43 0.16
C ALA A 333 -1.52 2.47 -0.32
N ALA A 334 -0.48 2.98 -0.99
CA ALA A 334 0.70 2.19 -1.37
C ALA A 334 1.59 1.84 -0.16
N LEU A 335 1.71 2.75 0.81
CA LEU A 335 2.50 2.54 2.02
C LEU A 335 1.73 1.72 3.06
N ALA A 336 0.41 1.87 3.12
CA ALA A 336 -0.40 1.35 4.20
C ALA A 336 -0.25 -0.17 4.43
N PRO A 337 -0.24 -1.05 3.41
CA PRO A 337 -0.07 -2.49 3.65
C PRO A 337 1.25 -2.81 4.35
N VAL A 338 2.34 -2.11 3.98
CA VAL A 338 3.68 -2.28 4.57
C VAL A 338 3.72 -1.73 6.00
N LEU A 339 3.25 -0.50 6.20
CA LEU A 339 3.29 0.15 7.52
C LEU A 339 2.35 -0.55 8.51
N CYS A 340 1.12 -0.84 8.11
CA CYS A 340 0.15 -1.56 8.93
C CYS A 340 0.61 -2.99 9.21
N TRP A 341 1.40 -3.59 8.33
CA TRP A 341 2.08 -4.83 8.69
C TRP A 341 3.05 -4.55 9.87
N HIS A 342 4.00 -3.65 9.77
CA HIS A 342 5.03 -3.56 10.83
C HIS A 342 4.66 -2.75 12.09
N LEU A 343 3.51 -2.08 12.11
CA LEU A 343 3.15 -1.10 13.14
C LEU A 343 3.21 -1.65 14.57
N ASP A 344 2.53 -2.75 14.86
CA ASP A 344 2.55 -3.39 16.18
C ASP A 344 3.97 -3.82 16.61
N GLU A 345 4.78 -4.25 15.64
CA GLU A 345 6.17 -4.70 15.83
C GLU A 345 7.06 -3.54 16.26
N TRP A 346 6.99 -2.40 15.56
CA TRP A 346 7.79 -1.22 15.82
C TRP A 346 7.42 -0.49 17.11
N LEU A 347 6.17 -0.61 17.54
CA LEU A 347 5.70 -0.04 18.81
C LEU A 347 5.96 -0.97 20.02
N GLY A 348 6.66 -2.09 19.82
CA GLY A 348 6.92 -3.05 20.91
C GLY A 348 5.67 -3.76 21.42
N LEU A 349 4.60 -3.78 20.62
CA LEU A 349 3.35 -4.50 20.90
C LEU A 349 3.35 -5.92 20.32
N GLY A 350 4.41 -6.28 19.56
CA GLY A 350 4.49 -7.48 18.73
C GLY A 350 4.79 -8.80 19.45
N GLU A 351 5.17 -8.78 20.73
CA GLU A 351 5.48 -9.99 21.51
C GLU A 351 4.22 -10.82 21.83
N GLY A 352 3.04 -10.20 21.81
CA GLY A 352 1.74 -10.85 22.03
C GLY A 352 0.82 -10.74 20.82
N ARG A 353 0.99 -11.59 19.80
CA ARG A 353 -0.03 -11.72 18.74
C ARG A 353 -1.29 -12.39 19.31
N VAL A 354 -2.46 -11.97 18.84
CA VAL A 354 -3.69 -12.72 19.08
C VAL A 354 -3.57 -14.07 18.38
N ARG A 355 -3.58 -15.16 19.16
CA ARG A 355 -3.54 -16.53 18.63
C ARG A 355 -4.94 -16.97 18.24
N TRP A 356 -5.13 -17.32 16.98
CA TRP A 356 -6.36 -17.96 16.52
C TRP A 356 -6.49 -19.38 17.10
N PRO A 357 -7.71 -19.89 17.33
CA PRO A 357 -7.91 -21.26 17.81
C PRO A 357 -7.21 -22.34 16.96
N ALA A 358 -7.06 -22.11 15.64
CA ALA A 358 -6.34 -23.00 14.71
C ALA A 358 -4.91 -22.54 14.38
N ASP A 359 -4.50 -21.37 14.86
CA ASP A 359 -3.25 -20.63 14.60
C ASP A 359 -2.52 -20.99 13.28
N PRO A 360 -3.06 -20.56 12.11
CA PRO A 360 -2.47 -20.88 10.82
C PRO A 360 -1.08 -20.25 10.62
N VAL A 361 -0.76 -19.17 11.35
CA VAL A 361 0.50 -18.43 11.21
C VAL A 361 1.60 -19.02 12.10
N GLY A 362 1.25 -19.56 13.28
CA GLY A 362 2.21 -20.23 14.17
C GLY A 362 2.83 -21.50 13.62
N ARG A 363 2.26 -22.06 12.56
CA ARG A 363 2.85 -23.20 11.84
C ARG A 363 3.90 -22.78 10.80
N LEU A 364 4.02 -21.48 10.53
CA LEU A 364 4.88 -20.91 9.48
C LEU A 364 6.08 -20.10 10.03
N SER A 365 6.12 -19.89 11.34
CA SER A 365 7.20 -19.18 12.08
C SER A 365 8.11 -20.16 12.80
#